data_AF-A0A024QIG2-F1
#
_entry.id   AF-A0A024QIG2-F1
#
_cell.length_a   1.000
_cell.length_b   1.000
_cell.length_c   1.000
_cell.angle_alpha   90.00
_cell.angle_beta   90.00
_cell.angle_gamma   90.00
#
_symmetry.space_group_name_H-M   'P 1'
#
loop_
_entity.id
_entity.type
_entity.pdbx_description
1 polymer ?
#
loop_
_entity_poly.entity_id
_entity_poly.type
_entity_poly.pdbx_seq_one_letter_code
_entity_poly.pdbx_strand_id
1 'polypeptide(L)' 'MKIVEPKVTRLSKAISKKKKEMIELGLKYGLTDKRTVKCSQQLDTLLNLQNNLKPVYLTGFIVMFWV' A
#
# COMPACT_ATOMS: atom_id res chain seq x y z
N MET A 1 13.08 20.97 5.72
CA MET A 1 11.99 20.03 5.37
C MET A 1 12.04 18.87 6.35
N LYS A 2 11.22 18.89 7.42
CA LYS A 2 11.25 17.81 8.41
C LYS A 2 10.50 16.63 7.81
N ILE A 3 11.24 15.61 7.38
CA ILE A 3 10.67 14.28 7.13
C ILE A 3 10.16 13.84 8.49
N VAL A 4 8.87 14.06 8.74
CA VAL A 4 8.18 13.59 9.93
C VAL A 4 8.20 12.07 9.84
N GLU A 5 9.19 11.46 10.46
CA GLU A 5 9.22 10.03 10.71
C GLU A 5 7.87 9.67 11.36
N PRO A 6 7.06 8.80 10.74
CA PRO A 6 5.76 8.50 11.29
C PRO A 6 5.98 7.76 12.59
N LYS A 7 5.67 8.42 13.71
CA LYS A 7 5.39 7.83 15.03
C LYS A 7 4.88 6.41 14.80
N VAL A 8 5.70 5.42 15.14
CA VAL A 8 5.57 4.02 14.71
C VAL A 8 4.28 3.44 15.29
N THR A 9 3.18 3.64 14.57
CA THR A 9 1.88 3.09 14.92
C THR A 9 1.80 1.66 14.40
N ARG A 10 1.01 0.81 15.07
CA ARG A 10 0.74 -0.58 14.65
C ARG A 10 0.32 -0.66 13.17
N LEU A 11 -0.36 0.37 12.67
CA LEU A 11 -0.77 0.54 11.28
C LEU A 11 0.42 0.68 10.31
N SER A 12 1.42 1.52 10.65
CA SER A 12 2.64 1.67 9.83
C SER A 12 3.40 0.35 9.69
N LYS A 13 3.50 -0.43 10.79
CA LYS A 13 4.13 -1.75 10.76
C LYS A 13 3.36 -2.74 9.87
N ALA A 14 2.02 -2.70 9.91
CA ALA A 14 1.17 -3.52 9.06
C ALA A 14 1.34 -3.18 7.57
N ILE A 15 1.38 -1.89 7.23
CA ILE A 15 1.62 -1.40 5.87
C ILE A 15 2.98 -1.87 5.35
N SER A 16 4.05 -1.70 6.13
CA SER A 16 5.39 -2.12 5.73
C SER A 16 5.50 -3.64 5.54
N LYS A 17 4.85 -4.42 6.40
CA LYS A 17 4.78 -5.88 6.22
C LYS A 17 4.04 -6.24 4.93
N LYS A 18 2.89 -5.61 4.68
CA LYS A 18 2.05 -5.90 3.51
C LYS A 18 2.71 -5.47 2.19
N LYS A 19 3.47 -4.37 2.20
CA LYS A 19 4.31 -3.96 1.06
C LYS A 19 5.33 -5.03 0.68
N LYS A 20 6.05 -5.58 1.67
CA LYS A 20 7.02 -6.66 1.42
C LYS A 20 6.35 -7.90 0.83
N GLU A 21 5.21 -8.30 1.40
CA GLU A 21 4.41 -9.43 0.90
C GLU A 21 3.96 -9.23 -0.56
N MET A 22 3.50 -8.02 -0.92
CA MET A 22 3.12 -7.70 -2.30
C MET A 22 4.32 -7.78 -3.26
N ILE A 23 5.50 -7.30 -2.84
CA ILE A 23 6.73 -7.38 -3.65
C ILE A 23 7.12 -8.84 -3.86
N GLU A 24 7.12 -9.66 -2.81
CA GLU A 24 7.43 -11.09 -2.91
C GLU A 24 6.46 -11.82 -3.84
N LEU A 25 5.16 -11.54 -3.73
CA LEU A 25 4.15 -12.11 -4.62
C LEU A 25 4.30 -11.63 -6.07
N GLY A 26 4.59 -10.34 -6.27
CA GLY A 26 4.84 -9.75 -7.58
C GLY A 26 6.08 -10.33 -8.26
N LEU A 27 7.15 -10.57 -7.51
CA LEU A 27 8.36 -11.23 -8.01
C LEU A 27 8.13 -12.71 -8.31
N LYS A 28 7.31 -13.40 -7.52
CA LYS A 28 7.11 -14.85 -7.65
C LYS A 28 6.06 -15.25 -8.68
N TYR A 29 4.97 -14.49 -8.77
CA TYR A 29 3.78 -14.83 -9.55
C TYR A 29 3.43 -13.78 -10.62
N GLY A 30 4.07 -12.61 -10.58
CA GLY A 30 3.72 -11.48 -11.42
C GLY A 30 2.66 -10.56 -10.78
N LEU A 31 2.57 -9.33 -11.30
CA LEU A 31 1.68 -8.29 -10.77
C LEU A 31 0.20 -8.52 -11.10
N THR A 32 -0.09 -9.28 -12.16
CA THR A 32 -1.44 -9.61 -12.60
C THR A 32 -1.98 -10.90 -11.97
N ASP A 33 -1.16 -11.63 -11.20
CA ASP A 33 -1.64 -12.80 -10.46
C ASP A 33 -2.70 -12.39 -9.44
N LYS A 34 -3.77 -13.21 -9.34
CA LYS A 34 -4.90 -12.94 -8.44
C LYS A 34 -4.47 -12.72 -6.99
N ARG A 35 -3.39 -13.39 -6.54
CA ARG A 35 -2.85 -13.24 -5.18
C ARG A 35 -2.16 -11.90 -5.03
N THR A 36 -1.36 -11.48 -6.01
CA THR A 36 -0.69 -10.17 -6.02
C THR A 36 -1.69 -9.02 -6.09
N VAL A 37 -2.72 -9.14 -6.93
CA VAL A 37 -3.83 -8.17 -7.04
C VAL A 37 -4.62 -8.09 -5.73
N LYS A 38 -4.93 -9.23 -5.10
CA LYS A 38 -5.59 -9.22 -3.79
C LYS A 38 -4.70 -8.57 -2.73
N CYS A 39 -3.40 -8.83 -2.77
CA CYS A 39 -2.44 -8.23 -1.85
C CYS A 39 -2.35 -6.71 -2.04
N SER A 40 -2.39 -6.22 -3.28
CA SER A 40 -2.39 -4.78 -3.58
C SER A 40 -3.66 -4.09 -3.06
N GLN A 41 -4.84 -4.70 -3.23
CA GLN A 41 -6.11 -4.18 -2.68
C GLN A 41 -6.10 -4.10 -1.14
N GLN A 42 -5.53 -5.12 -0.48
CA GLN A 42 -5.39 -5.12 0.97
C GLN A 42 -4.41 -4.04 1.45
N LEU A 43 -3.31 -3.84 0.72
CA LEU A 43 -2.36 -2.78 1.00
C LEU A 43 -3.00 -1.39 0.79
N ASP A 44 -3.76 -1.21 -0.28
CA ASP A 44 -4.48 0.03 -0.59
C ASP A 44 -5.48 0.38 0.52
N THR A 45 -6.21 -0.61 1.05
CA THR A 45 -7.11 -0.43 2.20
C THR A 45 -6.36 0.08 3.44
N LEU A 46 -5.17 -0.48 3.72
CA LEU A 46 -4.34 -0.04 4.86
C LEU A 46 -3.78 1.38 4.65
N LEU A 47 -3.40 1.71 3.42
CA LEU A 47 -2.95 3.05 3.05
C LEU A 47 -4.09 4.05 3.16
N ASN A 48 -5.28 3.73 2.66
CA ASN A 48 -6.48 4.54 2.80
C ASN A 48 -6.85 4.74 4.27
N LEU A 49 -6.72 3.72 5.13
CA LEU A 49 -6.94 3.88 6.57
C LEU A 49 -5.92 4.85 7.19
N GLN A 50 -4.65 4.78 6.76
CA GLN A 50 -3.62 5.73 7.20
C GLN A 50 -3.85 7.15 6.65
N ASN A 51 -4.38 7.27 5.43
CA ASN A 51 -4.70 8.54 4.78
C ASN A 51 -5.98 9.16 5.31
N ASN A 52 -7.01 8.40 5.69
CA ASN A 52 -8.18 8.95 6.38
C ASN A 52 -7.81 9.58 7.74
N LEU A 53 -6.69 9.17 8.32
CA LEU A 53 -6.11 9.77 9.53
C LEU A 53 -5.22 10.99 9.24
N LYS A 54 -4.98 11.35 7.97
CA LYS A 54 -4.16 12.49 7.55
C LYS A 54 -4.99 13.42 6.64
N PRO A 55 -5.01 14.75 6.86
CA PRO A 55 -5.67 15.65 5.93
C PRO A 55 -5.07 15.48 4.52
N VAL A 56 -5.96 15.25 3.56
CA VAL A 56 -5.71 14.81 2.18
C VAL A 56 -4.68 15.69 1.46
N TYR A 57 -3.49 15.12 1.22
CA TYR A 57 -2.54 15.56 0.18
C TYR A 57 -1.77 14.31 -0.32
N LEU A 58 -1.62 14.18 -1.65
CA LEU A 58 -1.04 13.08 -2.46
C LEU A 58 -2.03 11.98 -2.89
N THR A 59 -2.71 12.11 -4.05
CA THR A 59 -2.27 11.97 -5.46
C THR A 59 -2.08 10.52 -5.94
N GLY A 60 -3.10 10.03 -6.66
CA GLY A 60 -2.96 9.47 -8.02
C GLY A 60 -2.12 8.21 -8.22
N PHE A 61 -2.65 7.04 -7.85
CA PHE A 61 -2.09 5.76 -8.33
C PHE A 61 -3.09 4.86 -9.10
N ILE A 62 -4.31 5.33 -9.36
CA ILE A 62 -5.35 4.50 -10.01
C ILE A 62 -5.65 5.04 -11.43
N VAL A 63 -4.66 5.01 -12.31
CA VAL A 63 -4.85 5.13 -13.78
C VAL A 63 -4.31 3.90 -14.53
N MET A 64 -3.93 2.82 -13.84
CA MET A 64 -3.22 1.69 -14.48
C MET A 64 -3.97 0.34 -14.49
N PHE A 65 -5.22 0.29 -14.04
CA PHE A 65 -6.06 -0.91 -14.18
C PHE A 65 -7.39 -0.57 -14.87
N TRP A 66 -7.29 -0.01 -16.09
CA TRP A 66 -8.38 -0.07 -17.06
C TRP A 66 -8.17 -1.35 -17.89
N VAL A 67 -8.97 -2.37 -17.58
CA VAL A 67 -9.51 -3.36 -18.51
C VAL A 67 -10.99 -3.44 -18.22
#